data_AF-A0A7Y9IX33-F1
#
_entry.id   AF-A0A7Y9IX33-F1
#
_cell.length_a   1.000
_cell.length_b   1.000
_cell.length_c   1.000
_cell.angle_alpha   90.00
_cell.angle_beta   90.00
_cell.angle_gamma   90.00
#
_symmetry.space_group_name_H-M   'P 1'
#
loop_
_entity.id
_entity.type
_entity.pdbx_description
1 polymer ?
#
loop_
_entity_poly.entity_id
_entity_poly.type
_entity_poly.pdbx_seq_one_letter_code
_entity_poly.pdbx_strand_id
1 'polypeptide(L)' 'MSQQHVQAFFRLLHDDPHLAERVHDIPDAADAPNRLLEIAASVGLPFTLRELYAERDRDRDAFQSCVPAILRRMT' A
#
# COMPACT_ATOMS: atom_id res chain seq x y z
N MET A 1 -17.48 3.63 0.88
CA MET A 1 -16.55 4.73 0.54
C MET A 1 -15.08 4.33 0.68
N SER A 2 -14.71 3.46 1.62
CA SER A 2 -13.31 3.24 1.98
C SER A 2 -12.43 2.42 1.02
N GLN A 3 -12.99 1.52 0.22
CA GLN A 3 -12.20 0.73 -0.74
C GLN A 3 -11.62 1.60 -1.89
N GLN A 4 -12.27 2.74 -2.16
CA GLN A 4 -11.84 3.68 -3.20
C GLN A 4 -10.51 4.35 -2.86
N HIS A 5 -10.22 4.59 -1.58
CA HIS A 5 -8.94 5.17 -1.16
C HIS A 5 -7.77 4.21 -1.33
N VAL A 6 -7.94 2.92 -1.02
CA VAL A 6 -6.89 1.91 -1.24
C VAL A 6 -6.55 1.79 -2.73
N GLN A 7 -7.57 1.72 -3.59
CA GLN A 7 -7.40 1.64 -5.04
C GLN A 7 -6.85 2.94 -5.66
N ALA A 8 -7.26 4.10 -5.14
CA ALA A 8 -6.67 5.37 -5.54
C ALA A 8 -5.21 5.48 -5.11
N PHE A 9 -4.86 4.96 -3.92
CA PHE A 9 -3.50 4.95 -3.41
C PHE A 9 -2.59 4.05 -4.26
N PHE A 10 -3.06 2.86 -4.65
CA PHE A 10 -2.30 1.99 -5.55
C PHE A 10 -2.10 2.57 -6.95
N ARG A 11 -3.12 3.25 -7.49
CA ARG A 11 -2.94 4.02 -8.74
C ARG A 11 -1.91 5.13 -8.59
N LEU A 12 -1.98 5.87 -7.48
CA LEU A 12 -1.00 6.92 -7.19
C LEU A 12 0.41 6.37 -7.02
N LEU A 13 0.59 5.20 -6.40
CA LEU A 13 1.89 4.52 -6.34
C LEU A 13 2.42 4.13 -7.71
N HIS A 14 1.53 3.78 -8.66
CA HIS A 14 1.92 3.46 -10.03
C HIS A 14 2.34 4.71 -10.81
N ASP A 15 1.64 5.82 -10.61
CA ASP A 15 1.83 7.06 -11.37
C ASP A 15 2.89 8.00 -10.75
N ASP A 16 3.20 7.87 -9.46
CA ASP A 16 4.16 8.71 -8.73
C ASP A 16 5.40 7.93 -8.26
N PRO A 17 6.54 8.06 -8.98
CA PRO A 17 7.77 7.34 -8.64
C PRO A 17 8.37 7.76 -7.29
N HIS A 18 8.15 9.00 -6.83
CA HIS A 18 8.64 9.43 -5.51
C HIS A 18 7.85 8.76 -4.39
N LEU A 19 6.54 8.61 -4.58
CA LEU A 19 5.70 7.89 -3.63
C LEU A 19 6.05 6.39 -3.61
N ALA A 20 6.31 5.81 -4.78
CA ALA A 20 6.77 4.43 -4.89
C ALA A 20 8.10 4.22 -4.15
N GLU A 21 9.08 5.12 -4.30
CA GLU A 21 10.36 5.06 -3.58
C GLU A 21 10.16 5.04 -2.05
N ARG A 22 9.29 5.92 -1.53
CA ARG A 22 8.94 5.94 -0.09
C ARG A 22 8.35 4.62 0.42
N VAL A 23 7.62 3.90 -0.43
CA VAL A 23 7.08 2.58 -0.11
C VAL A 23 8.16 1.51 -0.21
N HIS A 24 9.06 1.61 -1.20
CA HIS A 24 10.21 0.72 -1.36
C HIS A 24 11.23 0.82 -0.21
N ASP A 25 11.39 2.01 0.36
CA ASP A 25 12.32 2.28 1.47
C ASP A 25 11.87 1.72 2.82
N ILE A 26 10.65 1.14 2.91
CA ILE A 26 10.18 0.50 4.13
C ILE A 26 11.04 -0.75 4.41
N PRO A 27 11.89 -0.73 5.45
CA PRO A 27 12.91 -1.76 5.63
C PRO A 27 12.37 -3.01 6.31
N ASP A 28 11.36 -2.84 7.18
CA ASP A 28 10.80 -3.84 8.07
C ASP A 28 9.43 -4.32 7.57
N ALA A 29 9.29 -5.63 7.39
CA ALA A 29 8.11 -6.25 6.84
C ALA A 29 6.94 -6.29 7.85
N ALA A 30 7.23 -6.37 9.16
CA ALA A 30 6.22 -6.37 10.21
C ALA A 30 5.59 -4.98 10.41
N ASP A 31 6.37 -3.91 10.28
CA ASP A 31 5.88 -2.53 10.38
C ASP A 31 5.33 -1.96 9.07
N ALA A 32 5.54 -2.63 7.95
CA ALA A 32 5.16 -2.12 6.65
C ALA A 32 3.68 -1.76 6.48
N PRO A 33 2.71 -2.51 7.03
CA PRO A 33 1.30 -2.12 6.96
C PRO A 33 1.03 -0.77 7.64
N ASN A 34 1.67 -0.49 8.77
CA ASN A 34 1.54 0.78 9.49
C ASN A 34 2.18 1.94 8.72
N ARG A 35 3.36 1.70 8.12
CA ARG A 35 4.03 2.71 7.26
C ARG A 35 3.23 3.03 6.00
N LEU A 36 2.60 2.04 5.38
CA LEU A 36 1.69 2.26 4.25
C LEU A 36 0.51 3.17 4.62
N LEU A 37 -0.05 2.99 5.83
CA LEU A 37 -1.13 3.83 6.33
C LEU A 37 -0.69 5.29 6.54
N GLU A 38 0.49 5.50 7.12
CA GLU A 38 1.08 6.83 7.29
C GLU A 38 1.31 7.52 5.95
N ILE A 39 1.88 6.81 4.97
CA ILE A 39 2.12 7.33 3.63
C ILE A 39 0.79 7.68 2.94
N ALA A 40 -0.19 6.78 2.99
CA ALA A 40 -1.51 7.00 2.41
C ALA A 40 -2.24 8.20 3.03
N ALA A 41 -2.15 8.37 4.34
CA ALA A 41 -2.66 9.56 5.02
C ALA A 41 -1.93 10.83 4.58
N SER A 42 -0.60 10.78 4.38
CA SER A 42 0.19 11.93 3.93
C SER A 42 -0.18 12.45 2.54
N VAL A 43 -0.76 11.59 1.69
CA VAL A 43 -1.22 11.94 0.34
C VAL A 43 -2.74 12.13 0.27
N GLY A 44 -3.43 12.25 1.42
CA GLY A 44 -4.87 12.52 1.47
C GLY A 44 -5.76 11.32 1.13
N LEU A 45 -5.22 10.10 1.14
CA LEU A 45 -5.94 8.86 0.86
C LEU A 45 -5.96 7.92 2.09
N PRO A 46 -6.50 8.36 3.24
CA PRO A 46 -6.49 7.54 4.45
C PRO A 46 -7.38 6.31 4.28
N PHE A 47 -6.87 5.16 4.72
CA PHE A 47 -7.61 3.90 4.88
C PHE A 47 -7.15 3.20 6.16
N THR A 48 -7.73 2.04 6.47
CA THR A 48 -7.40 1.21 7.64
C THR A 48 -6.71 -0.08 7.22
N LEU A 49 -6.03 -0.74 8.17
CA LEU A 49 -5.49 -2.09 7.94
C LEU A 49 -6.55 -3.07 7.42
N ARG A 50 -7.77 -2.98 7.95
CA ARG A 50 -8.88 -3.84 7.50
C ARG A 50 -9.18 -3.65 6.02
N GLU A 51 -9.12 -2.42 5.54
CA GLU A 51 -9.40 -2.09 4.13
C GLU A 51 -8.24 -2.49 3.22
N LEU A 52 -7.00 -2.29 3.69
CA LEU A 52 -5.81 -2.77 2.99
C LEU A 52 -5.84 -4.30 2.82
N TYR A 53 -6.15 -5.04 3.88
CA TYR A 53 -6.24 -6.50 3.83
C TYR A 53 -7.46 -7.01 3.06
N ALA A 54 -8.59 -6.30 3.13
CA ALA A 54 -9.74 -6.63 2.30
C ALA A 54 -9.44 -6.50 0.80
N GLU A 55 -8.64 -5.50 0.40
CA GLU A 55 -8.22 -5.36 -0.99
C GLU A 55 -7.19 -6.42 -1.40
N ARG A 56 -6.23 -6.74 -0.52
CA ARG A 56 -5.32 -7.88 -0.73
C ARG A 56 -6.07 -9.18 -0.95
N ASP A 57 -7.09 -9.44 -0.14
CA ASP A 57 -7.87 -10.69 -0.22
C ASP A 57 -8.80 -10.71 -1.45
N ARG A 58 -9.23 -9.54 -1.92
CA ARG A 58 -10.03 -9.38 -3.14
C ARG A 58 -9.19 -9.54 -4.41
N ASP A 59 -8.04 -8.89 -4.48
CA ASP A 59 -7.19 -8.81 -5.66
C ASP A 59 -5.71 -8.88 -5.26
N ARG A 60 -5.27 -10.12 -5.00
CA ARG A 60 -3.91 -10.41 -4.58
C ARG A 60 -2.88 -10.02 -5.63
N ASP A 61 -3.19 -10.17 -6.92
CA ASP A 61 -2.26 -9.86 -8.01
C ASP A 61 -2.05 -8.36 -8.16
N ALA A 62 -3.13 -7.55 -8.11
CA ALA A 62 -3.02 -6.09 -8.11
C ALA A 62 -2.29 -5.58 -6.86
N PHE A 63 -2.51 -6.22 -5.71
CA PHE A 63 -1.81 -5.89 -4.48
C PHE A 63 -0.31 -6.19 -4.57
N GLN A 64 0.08 -7.33 -5.12
CA GLN A 64 1.48 -7.71 -5.29
C GLN A 64 2.22 -6.88 -6.34
N SER A 65 1.53 -6.42 -7.40
CA SER A 65 2.15 -5.59 -8.44
C SER A 65 2.43 -4.16 -7.97
N CYS A 66 1.61 -3.63 -7.05
CA CYS A 66 1.75 -2.27 -6.51
C CYS A 66 2.60 -2.20 -5.24
N VAL A 67 2.71 -3.31 -4.49
CA VAL A 67 3.48 -3.41 -3.25
C VAL A 67 4.57 -4.52 -3.34
N PRO A 68 5.33 -4.63 -4.45
CA PRO A 68 6.22 -5.78 -4.69
C PRO A 68 7.42 -5.82 -3.75
N ALA A 69 7.85 -4.69 -3.19
CA ALA A 69 9.02 -4.64 -2.31
C ALA A 69 8.74 -5.03 -0.85
N ILE A 70 7.55 -4.71 -0.35
CA ILE A 70 7.19 -4.93 1.05
C ILE A 70 6.79 -6.39 1.31
N LEU A 71 5.98 -6.98 0.41
CA LEU A 71 5.40 -8.30 0.65
C LEU A 71 6.36 -9.45 0.37
N ARG A 72 7.37 -9.23 -0.48
CA ARG A 72 8.39 -10.24 -0.80
C ARG A 72 9.24 -10.66 0.41
N ARG A 73 9.21 -9.87 1.50
CA ARG A 73 9.92 -10.14 2.76
C ARG A 73 9.02 -10.68 3.88
N MET A 74 7.69 -10.75 3.68
CA MET A 74 6.74 -11.26 4.69
C MET A 74 6.46 -12.77 4.54
N THR A 75 6.99 -13.43 3.51
CA THR A 75 7.01 -14.89 3.33
C THR A 75 8.27 -15.50 3.90
#